data_AF-A0A2M7QFZ5-F1
#
_entry.id   AF-A0A2M7QFZ5-F1
#
_cell.length_a   1.000
_cell.length_b   1.000
_cell.length_c   1.000
_cell.angle_alpha   90.00
_cell.angle_beta   90.00
_cell.angle_gamma   90.00
#
_symmetry.space_group_name_H-M   'P 1'
#
loop_
_entity.id
_entity.type
_entity.pdbx_description
1 polymer ?
#
loop_
_entity_poly.entity_id
_entity_poly.type
_entity_poly.pdbx_seq_one_letter_code
_entity_poly.pdbx_strand_id
1 'polypeptide(L)'
;GVTHFIGRLLEKFRFKPTEIDSLGAKKLQEVMGQTCNDTWQLFNDLQNLNPYTKSMRIELGRTYDLLYNQLLPKRINKKKIIFGIQGGKGSFNKEAILFYTNKNKIKNFKIKYLFTSEKVLKNLHEGNIDFGLFAIQNAVGGVVEESTHAMAKYKFKIVEEFEILVRHFLMKRKDVSVGEIKTIMAHPQNFRQCKDNLRKKYPNMKLVSGKGDLVDTAKAAEALADGKLEKNIAILGPKTLAKIHDLEIIDENLQDSKNNLTSFFLVSR
;
A
#
# COMPACT_ATOMS: atom_id res chain seq x y z
N GLY A 1 -28.68 4.16 27.74
CA GLY A 1 -28.21 3.99 26.35
C GLY A 1 -26.72 4.25 26.20
N VAL A 2 -26.32 5.52 26.01
CA VAL A 2 -24.92 5.90 25.71
C VAL A 2 -23.93 5.59 26.83
N THR A 3 -24.31 5.77 28.10
CA THR A 3 -23.45 5.44 29.26
C THR A 3 -23.06 3.96 29.27
N HIS A 4 -24.00 3.06 28.96
CA HIS A 4 -23.72 1.62 28.86
C HIS A 4 -22.87 1.28 27.65
N PHE A 5 -23.05 2.01 26.55
CA PHE A 5 -22.17 1.89 25.39
C PHE A 5 -20.72 2.29 25.73
N ILE A 6 -20.53 3.40 26.45
CA ILE A 6 -19.23 3.84 26.95
C ILE A 6 -18.61 2.82 27.91
N GLY A 7 -19.37 2.31 28.89
CA GLY A 7 -18.86 1.30 29.81
C GLY A 7 -18.39 0.03 29.12
N ARG A 8 -19.18 -0.52 28.20
CA ARG A 8 -18.78 -1.68 27.37
C ARG A 8 -17.58 -1.37 26.45
N LEU A 9 -17.45 -0.13 25.98
CA LEU A 9 -16.28 0.32 25.22
C LEU A 9 -15.02 0.31 26.11
N LEU A 10 -15.10 0.84 27.33
CA LEU A 10 -14.01 0.83 28.31
C LEU A 10 -13.61 -0.59 28.71
N GLU A 11 -14.59 -1.48 28.90
CA GLU A 11 -14.36 -2.91 29.16
C GLU A 11 -13.62 -3.58 28.00
N LYS A 12 -14.07 -3.36 26.74
CA LYS A 12 -13.39 -3.88 25.54
C LYS A 12 -11.99 -3.28 25.36
N PHE A 13 -11.81 -2.01 25.68
CA PHE A 13 -10.51 -1.33 25.71
C PHE A 13 -9.59 -1.87 26.82
N ARG A 14 -10.13 -2.65 27.77
CA ARG A 14 -9.43 -3.16 28.96
C ARG A 14 -8.89 -2.00 29.82
N PHE A 15 -9.72 -1.00 30.04
CA PHE A 15 -9.39 0.12 30.94
C PHE A 15 -9.15 -0.41 32.35
N LYS A 16 -7.94 -0.21 32.88
CA LYS A 16 -7.52 -0.74 34.19
C LYS A 16 -7.12 0.39 35.14
N PRO A 17 -7.30 0.20 36.45
CA PRO A 17 -6.79 1.12 37.46
C PRO A 17 -5.26 1.22 37.43
N THR A 18 -4.77 2.41 37.79
CA THR A 18 -3.35 2.70 37.98
C THR A 18 -3.11 3.37 39.34
N GLU A 19 -1.88 3.29 39.85
CA GLU A 19 -1.52 3.86 41.16
C GLU A 19 -1.65 5.40 41.22
N ILE A 20 -1.65 6.06 40.06
CA ILE A 20 -1.70 7.52 39.92
C ILE A 20 -3.00 8.01 39.28
N ASP A 21 -4.08 7.23 39.41
CA ASP A 21 -5.38 7.57 38.83
C ASP A 21 -5.95 8.88 39.39
N SER A 22 -6.22 9.81 38.48
CA SER A 22 -6.99 11.02 38.78
C SER A 22 -8.43 10.68 39.22
N LEU A 23 -9.11 11.62 39.87
CA LEU A 23 -10.53 11.49 40.21
C LEU A 23 -11.39 11.17 38.97
N GLY A 24 -11.04 11.72 37.80
CA GLY A 24 -11.75 11.43 36.55
C GLY A 24 -11.60 9.98 36.10
N ALA A 25 -10.39 9.42 36.20
CA ALA A 25 -10.13 8.01 35.85
C ALA A 25 -10.94 7.06 36.75
N LYS A 26 -11.02 7.35 38.06
CA LYS A 26 -11.85 6.60 39.02
C LYS A 26 -13.34 6.65 38.66
N LYS A 27 -13.87 7.81 38.29
CA LYS A 27 -15.27 7.94 37.83
C LYS A 27 -15.55 7.13 36.56
N LEU A 28 -14.60 7.06 35.61
CA LEU A 28 -14.77 6.21 34.42
C LEU A 28 -14.78 4.72 34.76
N GLN A 29 -14.01 4.30 35.77
CA GLN A 29 -14.04 2.93 36.28
C GLN A 29 -15.38 2.62 36.95
N GLU A 30 -15.93 3.54 37.74
CA GLU A 30 -17.28 3.41 38.32
C GLU A 30 -18.34 3.24 37.23
N VAL A 31 -18.30 4.06 36.17
CA VAL A 31 -19.22 3.93 35.02
C VAL A 31 -19.09 2.57 34.36
N MET A 32 -17.87 2.09 34.11
CA MET A 32 -17.64 0.76 33.55
C MET A 32 -18.19 -0.34 34.48
N GLY A 33 -17.89 -0.29 35.78
CA GLY A 33 -18.34 -1.26 36.76
C GLY A 33 -19.87 -1.28 36.94
N GLN A 34 -20.53 -0.13 36.86
CA GLN A 34 -21.99 -0.04 36.98
C GLN A 34 -22.72 -0.55 35.74
N THR A 35 -22.14 -0.38 34.55
CA THR A 35 -22.86 -0.64 33.29
C THR A 35 -22.50 -1.95 32.61
N CYS A 36 -21.40 -2.61 33.01
CA CYS A 36 -20.99 -3.90 32.44
C CYS A 36 -21.65 -5.12 33.11
N ASN A 37 -22.37 -4.93 34.22
CA ASN A 37 -23.09 -6.00 34.93
C ASN A 37 -24.39 -6.44 34.23
N ASP A 38 -24.86 -5.67 33.24
CA ASP A 38 -26.06 -6.03 32.47
C ASP A 38 -25.83 -7.28 31.60
N THR A 39 -26.91 -8.01 31.29
CA THR A 39 -26.85 -9.06 30.27
C THR A 39 -26.63 -8.46 28.88
N TRP A 40 -26.06 -9.24 27.95
CA TRP A 40 -25.94 -8.83 26.54
C TRP A 40 -27.31 -8.52 25.91
N GLN A 41 -28.36 -9.23 26.34
CA GLN A 41 -29.73 -8.97 25.89
C GLN A 41 -30.19 -7.57 26.32
N LEU A 42 -30.09 -7.25 27.62
CA LEU A 42 -30.46 -5.93 28.14
C LEU A 42 -29.63 -4.82 27.48
N PHE A 43 -28.33 -5.03 27.29
CA PHE A 43 -27.48 -4.08 26.56
C PHE A 43 -27.99 -3.85 25.13
N ASN A 44 -28.26 -4.92 24.38
CA ASN A 44 -28.75 -4.83 23.00
C ASN A 44 -30.11 -4.12 22.93
N ASP A 45 -31.02 -4.42 23.85
CA ASP A 45 -32.33 -3.78 23.93
C ASP A 45 -32.21 -2.28 24.22
N LEU A 46 -31.35 -1.90 25.18
CA LEU A 46 -31.02 -0.51 25.44
C LEU A 46 -30.40 0.20 24.23
N GLN A 47 -29.64 -0.52 23.41
CA GLN A 47 -29.01 0.04 22.21
C GLN A 47 -29.97 0.15 21.02
N ASN A 48 -30.93 -0.76 20.88
CA ASN A 48 -31.73 -0.90 19.66
C ASN A 48 -33.18 -0.44 19.82
N LEU A 49 -33.75 -0.52 21.02
CA LEU A 49 -35.15 -0.16 21.29
C LEU A 49 -35.31 1.27 21.83
N ASN A 50 -34.29 1.81 22.51
CA ASN A 50 -34.33 3.20 22.96
C ASN A 50 -34.14 4.16 21.76
N PRO A 51 -35.13 5.02 21.44
CA PRO A 51 -35.14 5.80 20.20
C PRO A 51 -34.01 6.84 20.11
N TYR A 52 -33.46 7.27 21.25
CA TYR A 52 -32.37 8.25 21.29
C TYR A 52 -30.98 7.62 21.19
N THR A 53 -30.85 6.33 21.54
CA THR A 53 -29.52 5.74 21.75
C THR A 53 -28.79 5.52 20.42
N LYS A 54 -29.53 5.22 19.33
CA LYS A 54 -28.93 5.05 18.00
C LYS A 54 -28.28 6.34 17.48
N SER A 55 -28.97 7.48 17.54
CA SER A 55 -28.43 8.76 17.09
C SER A 55 -27.23 9.19 17.94
N MET A 56 -27.33 9.05 19.27
CA MET A 56 -26.22 9.31 20.19
C MET A 56 -24.97 8.49 19.85
N ARG A 57 -25.10 7.19 19.54
CA ARG A 57 -23.95 6.35 19.15
C ARG A 57 -23.31 6.81 17.84
N ILE A 58 -24.11 7.14 16.84
CA ILE A 58 -23.62 7.63 15.54
C ILE A 58 -22.84 8.93 15.74
N GLU A 59 -23.40 9.86 16.51
CA GLU A 59 -22.77 11.16 16.77
C GLU A 59 -21.52 11.04 17.63
N LEU A 60 -21.52 10.16 18.63
CA LEU A 60 -20.35 9.82 19.43
C LEU A 60 -19.22 9.25 18.56
N GLY A 61 -19.54 8.30 17.67
CA GLY A 61 -18.56 7.72 16.74
C GLY A 61 -17.97 8.76 15.78
N ARG A 62 -18.82 9.64 15.22
CA ARG A 62 -18.36 10.77 14.39
C ARG A 62 -17.46 11.73 15.17
N THR A 63 -17.83 12.05 16.41
CA THR A 63 -17.08 12.98 17.26
C THR A 63 -15.75 12.37 17.68
N TYR A 64 -15.72 11.07 18.00
CA TYR A 64 -14.48 10.33 18.23
C TYR A 64 -13.55 10.44 17.03
N ASP A 65 -14.06 10.18 15.82
CA ASP A 65 -13.26 10.29 14.59
C ASP A 65 -12.72 11.72 14.40
N LEU A 66 -13.55 12.75 14.65
CA LEU A 66 -13.13 14.16 14.56
C LEU A 66 -12.03 14.51 15.56
N LEU A 67 -12.20 14.14 16.84
CA LEU A 67 -11.23 14.42 17.90
C LEU A 67 -9.93 13.64 17.69
N TYR A 68 -10.04 12.34 17.41
CA TYR A 68 -8.90 11.51 17.03
C TYR A 68 -8.15 12.16 15.87
N ASN A 69 -8.88 12.62 14.86
CA ASN A 69 -8.27 13.23 13.70
C ASN A 69 -7.59 14.59 13.98
N GLN A 70 -8.11 15.37 14.92
CA GLN A 70 -7.56 16.65 15.35
C GLN A 70 -6.25 16.49 16.15
N LEU A 71 -6.13 15.41 16.93
CA LEU A 71 -4.96 15.12 17.76
C LEU A 71 -3.83 14.47 16.97
N LEU A 72 -4.16 13.74 15.90
CA LEU A 72 -3.15 13.34 14.93
C LEU A 72 -2.52 14.58 14.30
N PRO A 73 -1.21 14.56 14.04
CA PRO A 73 -0.56 15.71 13.47
C PRO A 73 -1.28 16.10 12.17
N LYS A 74 -1.74 17.36 12.07
CA LYS A 74 -2.24 17.95 10.84
C LYS A 74 -1.08 18.05 9.84
N ARG A 75 -0.54 16.93 9.34
CA ARG A 75 0.57 16.99 8.40
C ARG A 75 0.02 17.36 7.02
N ILE A 76 0.03 18.66 6.79
CA ILE A 76 0.55 19.28 5.58
C ILE A 76 1.79 20.01 6.07
N ASN A 77 2.93 19.33 6.26
CA ASN A 77 4.16 20.09 6.49
C ASN A 77 4.40 20.92 5.22
N LYS A 78 4.14 22.23 5.25
CA LYS A 78 4.32 23.11 4.08
C LYS A 78 5.74 23.01 3.51
N LYS A 79 6.71 22.53 4.30
CA LYS A 79 8.08 22.33 3.86
C LYS A 79 8.36 20.98 3.17
N LYS A 80 7.58 19.89 3.34
CA LYS A 80 7.85 18.59 2.66
C LYS A 80 6.70 17.58 2.79
N ILE A 81 6.19 17.08 1.66
CA ILE A 81 5.11 16.07 1.59
C ILE A 81 5.68 14.65 1.74
N ILE A 82 4.98 13.74 2.44
CA ILE A 82 5.36 12.33 2.59
C ILE A 82 4.32 11.44 1.91
N PHE A 83 4.71 10.79 0.81
CA PHE A 83 3.92 9.76 0.14
C PHE A 83 4.32 8.38 0.66
N GLY A 84 3.37 7.60 1.18
CA GLY A 84 3.54 6.17 1.44
C GLY A 84 3.05 5.35 0.26
N ILE A 85 3.86 4.43 -0.26
CA ILE A 85 3.49 3.65 -1.45
C ILE A 85 3.56 2.14 -1.20
N GLN A 86 2.70 1.38 -1.88
CA GLN A 86 2.78 -0.09 -1.96
C GLN A 86 4.05 -0.51 -2.72
N GLY A 87 4.62 -1.67 -2.40
CA GLY A 87 5.83 -2.20 -3.02
C GLY A 87 7.15 -1.58 -2.53
N GLY A 88 8.25 -2.20 -2.95
CA GLY A 88 9.62 -1.77 -2.63
C GLY A 88 10.21 -0.76 -3.63
N LYS A 89 11.50 -0.47 -3.47
CA LYS A 89 12.26 0.33 -4.45
C LYS A 89 12.20 -0.36 -5.82
N GLY A 90 11.90 0.40 -6.87
CA GLY A 90 11.83 -0.13 -8.23
C GLY A 90 10.50 -0.77 -8.61
N SER A 91 9.46 -0.70 -7.76
CA SER A 91 8.11 -1.17 -8.09
C SER A 91 7.39 -0.24 -9.09
N PHE A 92 6.36 -0.75 -9.76
CA PHE A 92 5.47 0.08 -10.60
C PHE A 92 4.79 1.22 -9.81
N ASN A 93 4.52 1.04 -8.52
CA ASN A 93 4.00 2.10 -7.64
C ASN A 93 4.98 3.28 -7.54
N LYS A 94 6.30 3.05 -7.64
CA LYS A 94 7.29 4.13 -7.68
C LYS A 94 7.18 4.94 -8.97
N GLU A 95 6.99 4.28 -10.10
CA GLU A 95 6.74 4.95 -11.37
C GLU A 95 5.44 5.76 -11.30
N ALA A 96 4.43 5.21 -10.61
CA ALA A 96 3.15 5.87 -10.42
C ALA A 96 3.20 7.17 -9.62
N ILE A 97 3.88 7.14 -8.47
CA ILE A 97 4.00 8.36 -7.69
C ILE A 97 4.89 9.41 -8.38
N LEU A 98 5.88 8.99 -9.16
CA LEU A 98 6.70 9.92 -9.95
C LEU A 98 5.88 10.56 -11.09
N PHE A 99 5.04 9.80 -11.77
CA PHE A 99 4.11 10.33 -12.76
C PHE A 99 3.19 11.40 -12.15
N TYR A 100 2.54 11.07 -11.03
CA TYR A 100 1.64 11.99 -10.32
C TYR A 100 2.36 13.28 -9.87
N THR A 101 3.52 13.14 -9.22
CA THR A 101 4.27 14.29 -8.70
C THR A 101 4.80 15.19 -9.82
N ASN A 102 5.24 14.63 -10.94
CA ASN A 102 5.65 15.40 -12.11
C ASN A 102 4.47 16.12 -12.77
N LYS A 103 3.36 15.43 -13.01
CA LYS A 103 2.11 16.00 -13.57
C LYS A 103 1.65 17.20 -12.74
N ASN A 104 1.69 17.08 -11.42
CA ASN A 104 1.25 18.10 -10.47
C ASN A 104 2.36 19.08 -10.02
N LYS A 105 3.56 19.03 -10.63
CA LYS A 105 4.70 19.91 -10.33
C LYS A 105 5.11 19.92 -8.83
N ILE A 106 4.96 18.79 -8.14
CA ILE A 106 5.30 18.63 -6.73
C ILE A 106 6.80 18.35 -6.61
N LYS A 107 7.59 19.34 -6.16
CA LYS A 107 9.06 19.23 -6.10
C LYS A 107 9.61 18.73 -4.77
N ASN A 108 8.92 18.98 -3.67
CA ASN A 108 9.46 18.73 -2.33
C ASN A 108 8.68 17.64 -1.59
N PHE A 109 9.09 16.40 -1.80
CA PHE A 109 8.47 15.24 -1.20
C PHE A 109 9.46 14.16 -0.75
N LYS A 110 9.00 13.24 0.08
CA LYS A 110 9.67 12.00 0.47
C LYS A 110 8.75 10.83 0.12
N ILE A 111 9.33 9.72 -0.32
CA ILE A 111 8.60 8.46 -0.52
C ILE A 111 8.97 7.49 0.61
N LYS A 112 7.96 6.91 1.24
CA LYS A 112 8.07 5.82 2.21
C LYS A 112 7.55 4.54 1.54
N TYR A 113 8.43 3.57 1.37
CA TYR A 113 8.07 2.26 0.83
C TYR A 113 7.43 1.42 1.94
N LEU A 114 6.17 1.08 1.76
CA LEU A 114 5.37 0.38 2.78
C LEU A 114 5.05 -1.06 2.38
N PHE A 115 5.46 -1.48 1.19
CA PHE A 115 5.36 -2.85 0.66
C PHE A 115 3.93 -3.34 0.40
N THR A 116 3.00 -3.17 1.34
CA THR A 116 1.61 -3.67 1.28
C THR A 116 0.61 -2.53 1.34
N SER A 117 -0.55 -2.68 0.68
CA SER A 117 -1.65 -1.71 0.72
C SER A 117 -2.19 -1.53 2.14
N GLU A 118 -2.21 -2.62 2.93
CA GLU A 118 -2.52 -2.60 4.36
C GLU A 118 -1.57 -1.68 5.14
N LYS A 119 -0.26 -1.77 4.92
CA LYS A 119 0.72 -0.91 5.59
C LYS A 119 0.59 0.54 5.12
N VAL A 120 0.25 0.79 3.86
CA VAL A 120 -0.05 2.13 3.34
C VAL A 120 -1.21 2.76 4.11
N LEU A 121 -2.37 2.10 4.14
CA LEU A 121 -3.56 2.63 4.80
C LEU A 121 -3.40 2.74 6.32
N LYS A 122 -2.71 1.77 6.96
CA LYS A 122 -2.37 1.86 8.38
C LYS A 122 -1.51 3.08 8.70
N ASN A 123 -0.45 3.32 7.93
CA ASN A 123 0.41 4.48 8.16
C ASN A 123 -0.31 5.80 7.88
N LEU A 124 -1.24 5.81 6.92
CA LEU A 124 -2.09 6.97 6.65
C LEU A 124 -3.01 7.27 7.84
N HIS A 125 -3.67 6.23 8.35
CA HIS A 125 -4.57 6.32 9.50
C HIS A 125 -3.84 6.83 10.74
N GLU A 126 -2.62 6.34 11.00
CA GLU A 126 -1.77 6.73 12.14
C GLU A 126 -1.09 8.11 11.97
N GLY A 127 -1.28 8.81 10.83
CA GLY A 127 -0.63 10.10 10.57
C GLY A 127 0.88 10.02 10.31
N ASN A 128 1.39 8.84 9.94
CA ASN A 128 2.79 8.59 9.63
C ASN A 128 3.20 9.00 8.20
N ILE A 129 2.22 9.23 7.32
CA ILE A 129 2.35 9.72 5.93
C ILE A 129 1.22 10.72 5.64
N ASP A 130 1.39 11.55 4.62
CA ASP A 130 0.39 12.56 4.22
C ASP A 130 -0.59 12.00 3.17
N PHE A 131 -0.06 11.17 2.25
CA PHE A 131 -0.81 10.51 1.21
C PHE A 131 -0.39 9.05 1.06
N GLY A 132 -1.35 8.18 0.77
CA GLY A 132 -1.12 6.78 0.42
C GLY A 132 -1.31 6.55 -1.08
N LEU A 133 -0.46 5.73 -1.71
CA LEU A 133 -0.64 5.28 -3.09
C LEU A 133 -0.50 3.76 -3.20
N PHE A 134 -1.47 3.13 -3.85
CA PHE A 134 -1.49 1.68 -4.08
C PHE A 134 -2.29 1.34 -5.36
N ALA A 135 -2.00 0.18 -5.94
CA ALA A 135 -2.71 -0.31 -7.13
C ALA A 135 -4.05 -0.91 -6.73
N ILE A 136 -5.10 -0.68 -7.51
CA ILE A 136 -6.45 -1.24 -7.28
C ILE A 136 -6.81 -2.30 -8.32
N GLN A 137 -6.35 -2.12 -9.55
CA GLN A 137 -6.68 -3.00 -10.66
C GLN A 137 -5.55 -2.96 -11.68
N ASN A 138 -5.26 -4.12 -12.28
CA ASN A 138 -4.43 -4.23 -13.47
C ASN A 138 -5.29 -4.80 -14.60
N ALA A 139 -5.21 -4.22 -15.80
CA ALA A 139 -6.03 -4.63 -16.95
C ALA A 139 -5.85 -6.11 -17.33
N VAL A 140 -4.67 -6.69 -17.07
CA VAL A 140 -4.36 -8.11 -17.33
C VAL A 140 -4.57 -8.99 -16.10
N GLY A 141 -4.22 -8.47 -14.92
CA GLY A 141 -4.23 -9.21 -13.65
C GLY A 141 -5.54 -9.15 -12.87
N GLY A 142 -6.48 -8.29 -13.26
CA GLY A 142 -7.72 -8.05 -12.53
C GLY A 142 -7.53 -7.18 -11.29
N VAL A 143 -8.49 -7.29 -10.36
CA VAL A 143 -8.52 -6.53 -9.10
C VAL A 143 -7.37 -6.97 -8.19
N VAL A 144 -6.74 -6.01 -7.51
CA VAL A 144 -5.71 -6.28 -6.51
C VAL A 144 -6.38 -6.61 -5.18
N GLU A 145 -6.57 -7.90 -4.90
CA GLU A 145 -7.30 -8.38 -3.71
C GLU A 145 -6.77 -7.81 -2.39
N GLU A 146 -5.45 -7.70 -2.25
CA GLU A 146 -4.82 -7.14 -1.05
C GLU A 146 -5.29 -5.70 -0.78
N SER A 147 -5.42 -4.90 -1.83
CA SER A 147 -5.92 -3.52 -1.75
C SER A 147 -7.39 -3.51 -1.35
N THR A 148 -8.22 -4.39 -1.89
CA THR A 148 -9.64 -4.52 -1.50
C THR A 148 -9.78 -4.84 0.00
N HIS A 149 -9.02 -5.81 0.51
CA HIS A 149 -9.03 -6.17 1.93
C HIS A 149 -8.56 -5.01 2.82
N ALA A 150 -7.53 -4.28 2.41
CA ALA A 150 -7.04 -3.13 3.16
C ALA A 150 -8.09 -2.00 3.18
N MET A 151 -8.73 -1.71 2.05
CA MET A 151 -9.75 -0.66 1.95
C MET A 151 -10.98 -0.93 2.83
N ALA A 152 -11.31 -2.20 3.08
CA ALA A 152 -12.42 -2.56 3.98
C ALA A 152 -12.13 -2.25 5.46
N LYS A 153 -10.86 -2.08 5.86
CA LYS A 153 -10.46 -1.91 7.27
C LYS A 153 -10.22 -0.47 7.70
N TYR A 154 -9.83 0.41 6.77
CA TYR A 154 -9.43 1.78 7.09
C TYR A 154 -10.35 2.80 6.43
N LYS A 155 -10.62 3.90 7.13
CA LYS A 155 -11.28 5.08 6.55
C LYS A 155 -10.23 5.97 5.90
N PHE A 156 -10.51 6.44 4.69
CA PHE A 156 -9.67 7.35 3.92
C PHE A 156 -10.55 8.09 2.90
N LYS A 157 -9.99 9.11 2.27
CA LYS A 157 -10.57 9.84 1.14
C LYS A 157 -9.75 9.58 -0.10
N ILE A 158 -10.43 9.37 -1.23
CA ILE A 158 -9.77 9.31 -2.54
C ILE A 158 -9.48 10.75 -2.97
N VAL A 159 -8.21 11.03 -3.26
CA VAL A 159 -7.73 12.33 -3.76
C VAL A 159 -7.74 12.34 -5.27
N GLU A 160 -7.20 11.28 -5.88
CA GLU A 160 -7.21 11.08 -7.34
C GLU A 160 -7.20 9.58 -7.63
N GLU A 161 -7.93 9.19 -8.66
CA GLU A 161 -7.79 7.91 -9.34
C GLU A 161 -7.12 8.17 -10.68
N PHE A 162 -6.09 7.39 -11.01
CA PHE A 162 -5.41 7.52 -12.29
C PHE A 162 -4.81 6.20 -12.76
N GLU A 163 -4.62 6.10 -14.06
CA GLU A 163 -4.07 4.92 -14.71
C GLU A 163 -2.69 5.19 -15.26
N ILE A 164 -1.85 4.16 -15.24
CA ILE A 164 -0.52 4.21 -15.85
C ILE A 164 -0.32 3.00 -16.72
N LEU A 165 0.21 3.27 -17.90
CA LEU A 165 0.64 2.26 -18.83
C LEU A 165 1.88 1.55 -18.29
N VAL A 166 1.72 0.30 -17.90
CA VAL A 166 2.80 -0.59 -17.48
C VAL A 166 3.59 -1.01 -18.71
N ARG A 167 4.86 -0.60 -18.75
CA ARG A 167 5.81 -0.97 -19.80
C ARG A 167 6.90 -1.86 -19.21
N HIS A 168 7.20 -2.94 -19.92
CA HIS A 168 8.29 -3.84 -19.56
C HIS A 168 9.52 -3.55 -20.42
N PHE A 169 10.66 -3.51 -19.76
CA PHE A 169 11.98 -3.24 -20.32
C PHE A 169 12.87 -4.45 -20.06
N LEU A 170 13.66 -4.82 -21.05
CA LEU A 170 14.72 -5.82 -20.90
C LEU A 170 16.02 -5.09 -20.62
N MET A 171 16.71 -5.49 -19.55
CA MET A 171 17.93 -4.84 -19.11
C MET A 171 19.02 -5.83 -18.73
N LYS A 172 20.27 -5.50 -18.99
CA LYS A 172 21.46 -6.31 -18.68
C LYS A 172 22.49 -5.48 -17.91
N ARG A 173 23.54 -6.13 -17.43
CA ARG A 173 24.73 -5.39 -16.97
C ARG A 173 25.40 -4.64 -18.13
N LYS A 174 25.95 -3.47 -17.85
CA LYS A 174 26.63 -2.61 -18.85
C LYS A 174 27.87 -3.25 -19.46
N ASP A 175 28.60 -4.04 -18.67
CA ASP A 175 29.87 -4.66 -19.05
C ASP A 175 29.73 -5.96 -19.87
N VAL A 176 28.49 -6.37 -20.19
CA VAL A 176 28.20 -7.61 -20.93
C VAL A 176 27.66 -7.26 -22.30
N SER A 177 28.13 -7.89 -23.37
CA SER A 177 27.57 -7.63 -24.70
C SER A 177 26.17 -8.24 -24.84
N VAL A 178 25.32 -7.65 -25.69
CA VAL A 178 23.95 -8.18 -25.93
C VAL A 178 23.99 -9.62 -26.45
N GLY A 179 24.97 -9.97 -27.28
CA GLY A 179 25.14 -11.33 -27.83
C GLY A 179 25.55 -12.40 -26.80
N GLU A 180 26.06 -11.99 -25.63
CA GLU A 180 26.39 -12.92 -24.54
C GLU A 180 25.16 -13.29 -23.67
N ILE A 181 24.04 -12.59 -23.81
CA ILE A 181 22.84 -12.86 -23.03
C ILE A 181 22.23 -14.19 -23.49
N LYS A 182 21.95 -15.07 -22.53
CA LYS A 182 21.38 -16.42 -22.78
C LYS A 182 20.06 -16.65 -22.06
N THR A 183 19.80 -15.87 -21.02
CA THR A 183 18.70 -16.10 -20.10
C THR A 183 17.98 -14.78 -19.79
N ILE A 184 16.65 -14.81 -19.79
CA ILE A 184 15.82 -13.70 -19.30
C ILE A 184 15.20 -14.16 -17.99
N MET A 185 15.40 -13.37 -16.93
CA MET A 185 14.80 -13.58 -15.62
C MET A 185 13.72 -12.54 -15.31
N ALA A 186 12.56 -13.00 -14.84
CA ALA A 186 11.43 -12.13 -14.50
C ALA A 186 10.48 -12.79 -13.52
N HIS A 187 9.57 -11.99 -12.94
CA HIS A 187 8.41 -12.52 -12.25
C HIS A 187 7.49 -13.29 -13.23
N PRO A 188 6.83 -14.40 -12.84
CA PRO A 188 5.95 -15.17 -13.73
C PRO A 188 4.85 -14.34 -14.40
N GLN A 189 4.35 -13.32 -13.70
CA GLN A 189 3.36 -12.39 -14.27
C GLN A 189 3.93 -11.54 -15.41
N ASN A 190 5.21 -11.14 -15.36
CA ASN A 190 5.84 -10.38 -16.44
C ASN A 190 5.96 -11.25 -17.69
N PHE A 191 6.34 -12.53 -17.55
CA PHE A 191 6.36 -13.47 -18.68
C PHE A 191 4.98 -13.70 -19.28
N ARG A 192 3.93 -13.81 -18.45
CA ARG A 192 2.55 -13.90 -18.96
C ARG A 192 2.13 -12.66 -19.74
N GLN A 193 2.60 -11.49 -19.34
CA GLN A 193 2.29 -10.21 -20.00
C GLN A 193 3.13 -9.94 -21.26
N CYS A 194 4.22 -10.67 -21.49
CA CYS A 194 5.17 -10.44 -22.58
C CYS A 194 5.42 -11.70 -23.43
N LYS A 195 4.53 -12.69 -23.35
CA LYS A 195 4.73 -14.03 -23.89
C LYS A 195 4.95 -14.02 -25.39
N ASP A 196 4.10 -13.32 -26.13
CA ASP A 196 4.11 -13.34 -27.59
C ASP A 196 5.29 -12.51 -28.14
N ASN A 197 5.55 -11.35 -27.56
CA ASN A 197 6.70 -10.53 -27.92
C ASN A 197 8.03 -11.20 -27.59
N LEU A 198 8.16 -11.85 -26.42
CA LEU A 198 9.37 -12.61 -26.07
C LEU A 198 9.58 -13.78 -27.02
N ARG A 199 8.52 -14.54 -27.35
CA ARG A 199 8.61 -15.63 -28.33
C ARG A 199 9.04 -15.14 -29.71
N LYS A 200 8.57 -13.96 -30.14
CA LYS A 200 8.89 -13.38 -31.44
C LYS A 200 10.32 -12.82 -31.51
N LYS A 201 10.73 -12.04 -30.51
CA LYS A 201 12.02 -11.32 -30.51
C LYS A 201 13.17 -12.14 -29.95
N TYR A 202 12.89 -13.04 -29.00
CA TYR A 202 13.88 -13.81 -28.24
C TYR A 202 13.56 -15.32 -28.21
N PRO A 203 13.31 -15.96 -29.37
CA PRO A 203 12.83 -17.35 -29.43
C PRO A 203 13.78 -18.37 -28.80
N ASN A 204 15.09 -18.07 -28.76
CA ASN A 204 16.14 -18.97 -28.29
C ASN A 204 16.62 -18.64 -26.86
N MET A 205 16.04 -17.63 -26.20
CA MET A 205 16.43 -17.26 -24.85
C MET A 205 15.76 -18.18 -23.82
N LYS A 206 16.51 -18.59 -22.80
CA LYS A 206 15.95 -19.34 -21.67
C LYS A 206 15.16 -18.38 -20.78
N LEU A 207 13.87 -18.64 -20.56
CA LEU A 207 13.03 -17.84 -19.66
C LEU A 207 12.99 -18.50 -18.28
N VAL A 208 13.40 -17.78 -17.23
CA VAL A 208 13.45 -18.33 -15.85
C VAL A 208 12.79 -17.38 -14.85
N SER A 209 12.07 -17.95 -13.90
CA SER A 209 11.70 -17.22 -12.68
C SER A 209 12.73 -17.50 -11.60
N GLY A 210 13.07 -16.49 -10.80
CA GLY A 210 13.87 -16.69 -9.60
C GLY A 210 13.15 -17.55 -8.56
N LYS A 211 13.89 -17.99 -7.53
CA LYS A 211 13.37 -18.72 -6.37
C LYS A 211 13.50 -17.86 -5.11
N GLY A 212 12.60 -18.04 -4.13
CA GLY A 212 12.58 -17.24 -2.91
C GLY A 212 12.43 -15.74 -3.23
N ASP A 213 13.26 -14.90 -2.61
CA ASP A 213 13.22 -13.45 -2.82
C ASP A 213 13.51 -13.03 -4.27
N LEU A 214 14.23 -13.85 -5.05
CA LEU A 214 14.54 -13.57 -6.46
C LEU A 214 13.32 -13.70 -7.39
N VAL A 215 12.17 -14.14 -6.88
CA VAL A 215 10.89 -14.03 -7.60
C VAL A 215 10.53 -12.54 -7.82
N ASP A 216 10.90 -11.66 -6.89
CA ASP A 216 10.75 -10.22 -7.04
C ASP A 216 11.77 -9.70 -8.07
N THR A 217 11.27 -9.04 -9.11
CA THR A 217 12.10 -8.53 -10.21
C THR A 217 13.10 -7.46 -9.75
N ALA A 218 12.77 -6.66 -8.73
CA ALA A 218 13.68 -5.68 -8.16
C ALA A 218 14.84 -6.38 -7.42
N LYS A 219 14.55 -7.47 -6.70
CA LYS A 219 15.58 -8.29 -6.06
C LYS A 219 16.47 -9.01 -7.06
N ALA A 220 15.90 -9.50 -8.17
CA ALA A 220 16.67 -10.07 -9.26
C ALA A 220 17.59 -9.03 -9.93
N ALA A 221 17.12 -7.80 -10.16
CA ALA A 221 17.93 -6.71 -10.69
C ALA A 221 19.07 -6.30 -9.75
N GLU A 222 18.79 -6.21 -8.44
CA GLU A 222 19.80 -5.99 -7.41
C GLU A 222 20.87 -7.09 -7.43
N ALA A 223 20.46 -8.36 -7.42
CA ALA A 223 21.39 -9.49 -7.43
C ALA A 223 22.22 -9.56 -8.73
N LEU A 224 21.66 -9.18 -9.87
CA LEU A 224 22.41 -9.09 -11.13
C LEU A 224 23.48 -8.00 -11.07
N ALA A 225 23.13 -6.80 -10.59
CA ALA A 225 24.07 -5.70 -10.47
C ALA A 225 25.18 -5.97 -9.45
N ASP A 226 24.85 -6.63 -8.33
CA ASP A 226 25.80 -7.05 -7.30
C ASP A 226 26.72 -8.20 -7.75
N GLY A 227 26.51 -8.77 -8.94
CA GLY A 227 27.27 -9.93 -9.43
C GLY A 227 26.93 -11.25 -8.74
N LYS A 228 25.81 -11.32 -8.03
CA LYS A 228 25.28 -12.54 -7.38
C LYS A 228 24.52 -13.45 -8.35
N LEU A 229 24.13 -12.93 -9.51
CA LEU A 229 23.58 -13.70 -10.63
C LEU A 229 24.60 -13.77 -11.77
N GLU A 230 24.47 -14.80 -12.62
CA GLU A 230 25.30 -14.93 -13.82
C GLU A 230 25.19 -13.69 -14.70
N LYS A 231 26.33 -13.20 -15.21
CA LYS A 231 26.41 -11.97 -16.01
C LYS A 231 25.63 -12.05 -17.34
N ASN A 232 25.37 -13.26 -17.84
CA ASN A 232 24.64 -13.54 -19.09
C ASN A 232 23.11 -13.49 -18.93
N ILE A 233 22.61 -13.06 -17.76
CA ILE A 233 21.18 -12.91 -17.47
C ILE A 233 20.75 -11.47 -17.76
N ALA A 234 19.63 -11.33 -18.47
CA ALA A 234 18.88 -10.08 -18.57
C ALA A 234 17.64 -10.11 -17.67
N ILE A 235 17.23 -8.96 -17.14
CA ILE A 235 16.06 -8.80 -16.29
C ILE A 235 14.94 -8.14 -17.08
N LEU A 236 13.71 -8.66 -16.96
CA LEU A 236 12.51 -8.06 -17.54
C LEU A 236 11.65 -7.39 -16.47
N GLY A 237 11.53 -6.06 -16.51
CA GLY A 237 10.79 -5.30 -15.50
C GLY A 237 10.63 -3.81 -15.80
N PRO A 238 10.23 -3.00 -14.80
CA PRO A 238 10.03 -1.56 -14.96
C PRO A 238 11.32 -0.81 -15.23
N LYS A 239 11.22 0.30 -15.98
CA LYS A 239 12.35 1.17 -16.35
C LYS A 239 13.17 1.64 -15.15
N THR A 240 12.52 1.84 -14.00
CA THR A 240 13.17 2.34 -12.79
C THR A 240 14.29 1.45 -12.29
N LEU A 241 14.25 0.13 -12.56
CA LEU A 241 15.30 -0.79 -12.12
C LEU A 241 16.64 -0.52 -12.79
N ALA A 242 16.63 -0.19 -14.08
CA ALA A 242 17.85 0.14 -14.81
C ALA A 242 18.60 1.33 -14.18
N LYS A 243 17.86 2.36 -13.76
CA LYS A 243 18.44 3.52 -13.08
C LYS A 243 18.91 3.21 -11.65
N ILE A 244 18.18 2.39 -10.90
CA ILE A 244 18.50 2.08 -9.50
C ILE A 244 19.76 1.20 -9.40
N HIS A 245 19.91 0.24 -10.32
CA HIS A 245 20.93 -0.79 -10.28
C HIS A 245 22.00 -0.63 -11.36
N ASP A 246 22.05 0.54 -12.00
CA ASP A 246 22.99 0.89 -13.06
C ASP A 246 23.04 -0.12 -14.24
N LEU A 247 21.88 -0.67 -14.60
CA LEU A 247 21.74 -1.62 -15.71
C LEU A 247 21.49 -0.88 -17.04
N GLU A 248 21.85 -1.53 -18.14
CA GLU A 248 21.63 -1.06 -19.50
C GLU A 248 20.32 -1.63 -20.05
N ILE A 249 19.45 -0.77 -20.58
CA ILE A 249 18.22 -1.19 -21.27
C ILE A 249 18.58 -1.58 -22.70
N ILE A 250 18.17 -2.78 -23.11
CA ILE A 250 18.45 -3.34 -24.44
C ILE A 250 17.19 -3.53 -25.30
N ASP A 251 16.00 -3.50 -24.69
CA ASP A 251 14.72 -3.47 -25.41
C ASP A 251 13.61 -2.91 -24.50
N GLU A 252 12.56 -2.39 -25.11
CA GLU A 252 11.43 -1.77 -24.43
C GLU A 252 10.08 -2.15 -25.06
N ASN A 253 9.00 -1.86 -24.33
CA ASN A 253 7.62 -2.15 -24.76
C ASN A 253 7.37 -3.64 -25.06
N LEU A 254 7.90 -4.52 -24.20
CA LEU A 254 7.80 -5.98 -24.38
C LEU A 254 6.45 -6.57 -23.98
N GLN A 255 5.57 -5.80 -23.34
CA GLN A 255 4.20 -6.23 -23.05
C GLN A 255 3.42 -6.53 -24.34
N ASP A 256 2.65 -7.63 -24.36
CA ASP A 256 1.85 -8.07 -25.50
C ASP A 256 0.67 -7.11 -25.74
N SER A 257 0.06 -6.61 -24.66
CA SER A 257 -1.00 -5.60 -24.75
C SER A 257 -0.44 -4.18 -24.70
N LYS A 258 -0.74 -3.39 -25.73
CA LYS A 258 -0.45 -1.94 -25.76
C LYS A 258 -1.26 -1.15 -24.73
N ASN A 259 -2.30 -1.74 -24.16
CA ASN A 259 -3.20 -1.15 -23.17
C ASN A 259 -3.07 -1.83 -21.80
N ASN A 260 -1.86 -2.25 -21.41
CA ASN A 260 -1.59 -2.80 -20.08
C ASN A 260 -1.63 -1.69 -19.01
N LEU A 261 -2.82 -1.23 -18.69
CA LEU A 261 -3.06 -0.17 -17.72
C LEU A 261 -3.15 -0.75 -16.31
N THR A 262 -2.55 -0.05 -15.35
CA THR A 262 -2.79 -0.30 -13.93
C THR A 262 -3.40 0.96 -13.33
N SER A 263 -4.53 0.79 -12.65
CA SER A 263 -5.27 1.86 -11.99
C SER A 263 -4.79 1.95 -10.54
N PHE A 264 -4.53 3.18 -10.10
CA PHE A 264 -4.01 3.51 -8.79
C PHE A 264 -4.93 4.50 -8.09
N PHE A 265 -5.06 4.34 -6.78
CA PHE A 265 -5.59 5.39 -5.93
C PHE A 265 -4.47 6.16 -5.24
N LEU A 266 -4.59 7.48 -5.26
CA LEU A 266 -3.97 8.35 -4.29
C LEU A 266 -5.01 8.71 -3.23
N VAL A 267 -4.69 8.47 -1.97
CA VAL A 267 -5.62 8.65 -0.85
C VAL A 267 -5.03 9.56 0.21
N SER A 268 -5.90 10.22 0.96
CA SER A 268 -5.59 10.99 2.16
C SER A 268 -6.53 10.60 3.30
N ARG A 269 -6.32 11.16 4.49
CA ARG A 269 -7.18 10.93 5.65
C ARG A 269 -8.45 11.79 5.60
#